data_AF-A0A7L1KLK9-F1
#
_entry.id   AF-A0A7L1KLK9-F1
#
_cell.length_a   1.000
_cell.length_b   1.000
_cell.length_c   1.000
_cell.angle_alpha   90.00
_cell.angle_beta   90.00
_cell.angle_gamma   90.00
#
_symmetry.space_group_name_H-M   'P 1'
#
loop_
_entity.id
_entity.type
_entity.pdbx_description
1 polymer ?
#
loop_
_entity_poly.entity_id
_entity_poly.type
_entity_poly.pdbx_seq_one_letter_code
_entity_poly.pdbx_strand_id
1 'polypeptide(L)' 'PCGGGQRYQECGPPCGRTCADLRLEGADSCPDLDGLCVPGCNCPAGMVLDEGGQCVPP' A
#
# COMPACT_ATOMS: atom_id res chain seq x y z
N PRO A 1 8.84 -6.43 -12.78
CA PRO A 1 9.35 -6.73 -11.41
C PRO A 1 8.95 -5.59 -10.48
N CYS A 2 8.51 -5.88 -9.26
CA CYS A 2 8.16 -4.83 -8.30
C CYS A 2 9.44 -4.12 -7.83
N GLY A 3 9.37 -2.79 -7.76
CA GLY A 3 10.48 -1.93 -7.32
C GLY A 3 10.29 -1.46 -5.88
N GLY A 4 11.34 -0.89 -5.29
CA GLY A 4 11.23 -0.17 -4.03
C GLY A 4 10.79 -1.02 -2.84
N GLY A 5 11.18 -2.30 -2.78
CA GLY A 5 10.80 -3.21 -1.67
C GLY A 5 9.36 -3.75 -1.72
N GLN A 6 8.58 -3.37 -2.74
CA GLN A 6 7.25 -3.92 -2.99
C GLN A 6 7.36 -5.40 -3.38
N ARG A 7 6.35 -6.18 -3.00
CA ARG A 7 6.19 -7.58 -3.40
C ARG A 7 4.97 -7.73 -4.29
N TYR A 8 5.11 -8.55 -5.31
CA TYR A 8 3.97 -8.93 -6.12
C TYR A 8 3.04 -9.79 -5.27
N GLN A 9 1.77 -9.41 -5.23
CA GLN A 9 0.72 -10.11 -4.52
C GLN A 9 -0.42 -10.31 -5.51
N GLU A 10 -0.91 -11.54 -5.61
CA GLU A 10 -2.06 -11.88 -6.47
C GLU A 10 -3.38 -11.33 -5.92
N CYS A 11 -3.43 -11.10 -4.61
CA CYS A 11 -4.54 -10.56 -3.86
C CYS A 11 -3.98 -9.55 -2.85
N GLY A 12 -3.58 -8.38 -3.35
CA GLY A 12 -3.17 -7.26 -2.51
C GLY A 12 -4.29 -6.23 -2.38
N PRO A 13 -4.25 -5.37 -1.35
CA PRO A 13 -5.17 -4.25 -1.29
C PRO A 13 -4.99 -3.40 -2.56
N PRO A 14 -6.08 -2.97 -3.21
CA PRO A 14 -6.03 -2.16 -4.44
C PRO A 14 -5.44 -0.78 -4.19
N CYS A 15 -5.43 -0.35 -2.94
CA CYS A 15 -4.85 0.90 -2.51
C CYS A 15 -3.78 0.59 -1.47
N GLY A 16 -2.54 0.93 -1.80
CA GLY A 16 -1.42 0.82 -0.88
C GLY A 16 -1.55 1.87 0.23
N ARG A 17 -1.14 1.52 1.44
CA ARG A 17 -0.97 2.50 2.53
C ARG A 17 0.24 3.35 2.18
N THR A 18 0.05 4.64 1.91
CA THR A 18 1.17 5.58 1.71
C THR A 18 1.45 6.36 2.99
N CYS A 19 2.65 6.93 3.13
CA CYS A 19 2.99 7.82 4.25
C CYS A 19 2.07 9.06 4.29
N ALA A 20 1.55 9.49 3.14
CA ALA A 20 0.56 10.57 3.05
C ALA A 20 -0.80 10.15 3.66
N ASP A 21 -1.23 8.91 3.46
CA ASP A 21 -2.48 8.36 4.04
C ASP A 21 -2.42 8.28 5.56
N LEU A 22 -1.24 8.03 6.14
CA LEU A 22 -1.07 8.01 7.61
C LEU A 22 -1.11 9.40 8.25
N ARG A 23 -0.67 10.43 7.52
CA ARG A 23 -0.72 11.82 7.97
C ARG A 23 -2.14 12.40 7.96
N LEU A 24 -3.01 11.86 7.12
CA LEU A 24 -4.45 12.14 7.12
C LEU A 24 -5.15 11.10 7.99
N GLU A 25 -5.16 11.31 9.31
CA GLU A 25 -5.73 10.43 10.33
C GLU A 25 -6.95 9.61 9.88
N GLY A 26 -6.74 8.37 9.45
CA GLY A 26 -7.83 7.42 9.18
C GLY A 26 -8.49 7.52 7.81
N ALA A 27 -7.92 8.27 6.86
CA ALA A 27 -8.28 8.10 5.47
C ALA A 27 -7.62 6.81 4.95
N ASP A 28 -8.28 5.67 5.21
CA ASP A 28 -8.18 4.56 4.29
C ASP A 28 -8.41 5.15 2.90
N SER A 29 -7.36 5.23 2.07
CA SER A 29 -7.46 5.90 0.76
C SER A 29 -8.56 5.31 -0.12
N CYS A 30 -9.06 4.12 0.25
CA CYS A 30 -10.11 3.39 -0.42
C CYS A 30 -11.02 2.65 0.57
N PRO A 31 -11.92 3.35 1.30
CA PRO A 31 -12.86 2.70 2.21
C PRO A 31 -13.89 1.86 1.42
N ASP A 32 -14.15 2.20 0.15
CA ASP A 32 -15.04 1.47 -0.76
C ASP A 32 -14.43 0.20 -1.37
N LEU A 33 -13.15 -0.08 -1.15
CA LEU A 33 -12.49 -1.31 -1.61
C LEU A 33 -12.09 -2.25 -0.47
N ASP A 34 -12.61 -2.02 0.74
CA ASP A 34 -12.43 -2.92 1.87
C ASP A 34 -13.06 -4.29 1.54
N GLY A 35 -12.20 -5.28 1.29
CA GLY A 35 -12.60 -6.62 0.84
C GLY A 35 -12.41 -6.91 -0.65
N LEU A 36 -12.09 -5.92 -1.48
CA LEU A 36 -11.55 -6.16 -2.82
C LEU A 36 -10.04 -6.33 -2.73
N CYS A 37 -9.52 -7.35 -3.40
CA CYS A 37 -8.09 -7.48 -3.63
C CYS A 37 -7.82 -7.63 -5.12
N VAL A 38 -6.70 -7.07 -5.56
CA VAL A 38 -6.29 -7.11 -6.96
C VAL A 38 -4.84 -7.56 -7.06
N PRO A 39 -4.47 -8.23 -8.16
CA PRO A 39 -3.09 -8.60 -8.42
C PRO A 39 -2.26 -7.36 -8.71
N GLY A 40 -1.19 -7.14 -7.95
CA GLY A 40 -0.36 -5.94 -8.06
C GLY A 40 0.88 -5.97 -7.17
N CYS A 41 1.72 -4.94 -7.31
CA CYS A 41 2.85 -4.72 -6.42
C CYS A 41 2.38 -3.93 -5.20
N ASN A 42 2.63 -4.48 -4.01
CA ASN A 42 2.20 -3.86 -2.77
C ASN A 42 3.30 -3.99 -1.71
N CYS A 43 3.34 -3.06 -0.76
CA CYS A 43 4.23 -3.17 0.38
C CYS A 43 3.81 -4.34 1.29
N PRO A 44 4.77 -5.05 1.90
CA PRO A 44 4.46 -6.07 2.89
C PRO A 44 3.78 -5.46 4.12
N ALA A 45 3.06 -6.28 4.88
CA ALA A 45 2.36 -5.84 6.08
C ALA A 45 3.32 -5.14 7.07
N GLY A 46 2.89 -3.98 7.60
CA GLY A 46 3.70 -3.15 8.49
C GLY A 46 4.64 -2.18 7.76
N MET A 47 4.58 -2.09 6.43
CA MET A 47 5.30 -1.07 5.66
C MET A 47 4.31 -0.23 4.84
N VAL A 48 4.66 1.04 4.63
CA VAL A 48 3.94 2.00 3.81
C VAL A 48 4.80 2.47 2.65
N LEU A 49 4.16 2.84 1.55
CA LEU A 49 4.85 3.40 0.41
C LEU A 49 5.18 4.87 0.69
N ASP A 50 6.45 5.22 0.65
CA ASP A 50 6.92 6.60 0.68
C ASP A 50 6.68 7.29 -0.68
N GLU A 51 6.75 8.63 -0.71
CA GLU A 51 6.67 9.43 -1.94
C GLU A 51 7.74 9.01 -2.98
N GLY A 52 8.88 8.48 -2.52
CA GLY A 52 9.92 7.90 -3.39
C GLY A 52 9.58 6.53 -4.01
N GLY A 53 8.39 5.98 -3.76
CA GLY A 53 7.99 4.64 -4.24
C GLY A 53 8.67 3.49 -3.51
N GLN A 54 9.21 3.75 -2.31
CA GLN A 54 9.91 2.78 -1.48
C GLN A 54 9.03 2.37 -0.28
N CYS A 55 8.97 1.07 0.01
CA CYS A 55 8.33 0.57 1.23
C CYS A 55 9.22 0.89 2.44
N VAL A 56 8.69 1.71 3.34
CA VAL A 56 9.34 2.17 4.57
C VAL A 56 8.45 1.82 5.77
N PRO A 57 9.02 1.68 6.98
CA PRO A 57 8.20 1.60 8.18
C PRO A 57 7.39 2.90 8.36
N PRO A 58 6.12 2.81 8.80
CA PRO A 58 5.25 3.96 9.06
C PRO A 58 5.73 4.86 10.20
#